data_AF-A0A9D5W9P5-F1
#
_entry.id   AF-A0A9D5W9P5-F1
#
_cell.length_a   1.000
_cell.length_b   1.000
_cell.length_c   1.000
_cell.angle_alpha   90.00
_cell.angle_beta   90.00
_cell.angle_gamma   90.00
#
_symmetry.space_group_name_H-M   'P 1'
#
loop_
_entity.id
_entity.type
_entity.pdbx_description
1 polymer ?
#
loop_
_entity_poly.entity_id
_entity_poly.type
_entity_poly.pdbx_seq_one_letter_code
_entity_poly.pdbx_strand_id
1 'polypeptide(L)' 'MIETVIEVNPDVERIQEMLSGLSRERIKEVSDFIAFLAEKERKHQAFVEETLAAEADPDYVVCNSAKELMEAILNADDD' A
#
# COMPACT_ATOMS: atom_id res chain seq x y z
N MET A 1 -24.53 30.35 7.89
CA MET A 1 -24.05 29.42 6.86
C MET A 1 -22.54 29.38 7.02
N ILE A 2 -21.98 28.26 7.44
CA ILE A 2 -20.52 28.11 7.57
C ILE A 2 -20.06 27.64 6.20
N GLU A 3 -19.58 28.57 5.37
CA GLU A 3 -18.86 28.23 4.15
C GLU A 3 -17.54 27.58 4.58
N THR A 4 -17.50 26.25 4.52
CA THR A 4 -16.25 25.51 4.56
C THR A 4 -15.47 25.86 3.30
N VAL A 5 -14.56 26.82 3.41
CA VAL A 5 -13.52 27.07 2.44
C VAL A 5 -12.66 25.81 2.41
N ILE A 6 -12.92 24.93 1.44
CA ILE A 6 -12.00 23.85 1.11
C ILE A 6 -10.81 24.57 0.50
N GLU A 7 -9.71 24.71 1.24
CA GLU A 7 -8.44 25.16 0.67
C GLU A 7 -8.11 24.21 -0.47
N VAL A 8 -8.33 24.68 -1.69
CA VAL A 8 -8.04 23.90 -2.89
C VAL A 8 -6.54 23.83 -2.99
N ASN A 9 -6.00 22.62 -2.90
CA ASN A 9 -4.57 22.42 -3.04
C ASN A 9 -4.16 22.93 -4.44
N PRO A 10 -3.25 23.91 -4.54
CA PRO A 10 -2.88 24.51 -5.83
C PRO A 10 -2.30 23.49 -6.82
N ASP A 11 -1.72 22.39 -6.32
CA ASP A 11 -1.27 21.30 -7.18
C ASP A 11 -2.44 20.55 -7.83
N VAL A 12 -3.57 20.41 -7.11
CA VAL A 12 -4.78 19.77 -7.63
C VAL A 12 -5.41 20.61 -8.74
N GLU A 13 -5.50 21.93 -8.56
CA GLU A 13 -6.00 22.84 -9.61
C GLU A 13 -5.13 22.79 -10.86
N ARG A 14 -3.80 22.86 -10.67
CA ARG A 14 -2.84 22.77 -11.77
C ARG A 14 -2.96 21.44 -12.52
N ILE A 15 -3.15 20.33 -11.82
CA ILE A 15 -3.37 19.02 -12.45
C ILE A 15 -4.68 19.03 -13.24
N GLN A 16 -5.76 19.58 -12.69
CA GLN A 16 -7.05 19.67 -13.40
C GLN A 16 -6.96 20.50 -14.69
N GLU A 17 -6.25 21.64 -14.64
CA GLU A 17 -6.03 22.48 -15.81
C GLU A 17 -5.21 21.73 -16.88
N MET A 18 -4.14 21.04 -16.48
CA MET A 18 -3.34 20.22 -17.40
C MET A 18 -4.17 19.10 -18.03
N LEU A 19 -4.99 18.40 -17.23
CA LEU A 19 -5.86 17.32 -17.71
C LEU A 19 -6.88 17.81 -18.75
N SER A 20 -7.38 19.04 -18.61
CA SER A 20 -8.35 19.63 -19.55
C SER A 20 -7.79 19.83 -20.98
N GLY A 21 -6.47 19.97 -21.10
CA GLY A 21 -5.76 20.11 -22.38
C GLY A 21 -5.33 18.78 -23.02
N LEU A 22 -5.54 17.65 -22.35
CA LEU A 22 -5.10 16.34 -22.82
C LEU A 22 -6.12 15.67 -23.74
N SER A 23 -5.62 14.87 -24.69
CA SER A 23 -6.48 13.98 -25.47
C SER A 23 -7.06 12.87 -24.58
N ARG A 24 -8.15 12.24 -25.00
CA ARG A 24 -8.79 11.15 -24.23
C ARG A 24 -7.84 10.00 -23.95
N GLU A 25 -6.94 9.70 -24.88
CA GLU A 25 -5.93 8.66 -24.73
C GLU A 25 -4.97 9.00 -23.58
N ARG A 26 -4.53 10.25 -23.50
CA ARG A 26 -3.62 10.70 -22.42
C ARG A 26 -4.32 10.79 -21.07
N ILE A 27 -5.60 11.19 -21.04
CA ILE A 27 -6.42 11.13 -19.82
C ILE A 27 -6.54 9.67 -19.34
N LYS A 28 -6.76 8.72 -20.26
CA LYS A 28 -6.82 7.30 -19.93
C LYS A 28 -5.48 6.79 -19.37
N GLU A 29 -4.36 7.13 -19.99
CA GLU A 29 -3.03 6.74 -19.49
C GLU A 29 -2.78 7.27 -18.07
N VAL A 30 -3.12 8.53 -17.81
CA VAL A 30 -2.98 9.12 -16.46
C VAL A 30 -3.88 8.41 -15.46
N SER A 31 -5.14 8.12 -15.84
CA SER A 31 -6.07 7.36 -15.01
C SER A 31 -5.55 5.96 -14.68
N ASP A 32 -5.01 5.24 -15.68
CA ASP A 32 -4.44 3.90 -15.51
C ASP A 32 -3.20 3.94 -14.60
N PHE A 33 -2.37 4.98 -14.73
CA PHE A 33 -1.20 5.19 -13.87
C PHE A 33 -1.58 5.49 -12.42
N ILE A 34 -2.61 6.33 -12.20
CA ILE A 34 -3.14 6.60 -10.86
C ILE A 34 -3.68 5.31 -10.23
N ALA A 35 -4.44 4.51 -10.98
CA ALA A 35 -4.96 3.24 -10.50
C ALA A 35 -3.83 2.26 -10.12
N PHE A 36 -2.76 2.21 -10.91
CA PHE A 36 -1.57 1.43 -10.60
C PHE A 36 -0.91 1.88 -9.28
N LEU A 37 -0.74 3.20 -9.08
CA LEU A 37 -0.16 3.73 -7.84
C LEU A 37 -1.03 3.41 -6.62
N ALA A 38 -2.35 3.58 -6.74
CA ALA A 38 -3.29 3.25 -5.66
C ALA A 38 -3.22 1.77 -5.25
N GLU A 39 -3.14 0.87 -6.22
CA GLU A 39 -2.99 -0.56 -5.92
C GLU A 39 -1.63 -0.90 -5.29
N LYS A 40 -0.56 -0.20 -5.68
CA LYS A 40 0.76 -0.37 -5.06
C LYS A 40 0.75 0.08 -3.61
N GLU A 41 0.15 1.23 -3.32
CA GLU A 41 0.04 1.73 -1.96
C GLU A 41 -0.79 0.79 -1.08
N ARG A 42 -1.94 0.31 -1.58
CA ARG A 42 -2.78 -0.66 -0.87
C ARG A 42 -2.00 -1.93 -0.49
N LYS A 43 -1.18 -2.46 -1.41
CA LYS A 43 -0.33 -3.63 -1.14
C LYS A 43 0.77 -3.32 -0.15
N HIS A 44 1.38 -2.14 -0.25
CA HIS A 44 2.41 -1.72 0.70
C HIS A 44 1.84 -1.61 2.11
N GLN A 45 0.68 -0.97 2.27
CA GLN A 45 0.00 -0.86 3.55
C GLN A 45 -0.33 -2.23 4.14
N ALA A 46 -0.91 -3.14 3.36
CA ALA A 46 -1.19 -4.51 3.82
C ALA A 46 0.08 -5.25 4.27
N PHE A 47 1.17 -5.12 3.51
CA PHE A 47 2.46 -5.71 3.88
C PHE A 47 3.00 -5.14 5.20
N VAL A 48 2.92 -3.83 5.39
CA VAL A 48 3.37 -3.18 6.63
C VAL A 48 2.52 -3.62 7.81
N GLU A 49 1.20 -3.66 7.66
CA GLU A 49 0.27 -4.12 8.69
C GLU A 49 0.55 -5.58 9.08
N GLU A 50 0.74 -6.47 8.10
CA GLU A 50 1.08 -7.89 8.34
C GLU A 50 2.45 -8.04 9.02
N THR A 51 3.45 -7.27 8.58
CA THR A 51 4.80 -7.30 9.17
C THR A 51 4.78 -6.84 10.62
N LEU A 52 4.10 -5.73 10.92
CA LEU A 52 3.97 -5.22 12.29
C LEU A 52 3.15 -6.19 13.16
N ALA A 53 2.12 -6.83 12.61
CA ALA A 53 1.36 -7.85 13.32
C ALA A 53 2.24 -9.06 13.68
N ALA A 54 3.06 -9.53 12.74
CA ALA A 54 3.99 -10.64 12.97
C ALA A 54 5.10 -10.29 13.98
N GLU A 55 5.59 -9.05 13.99
CA GLU A 55 6.55 -8.58 15.01
C GLU A 55 5.92 -8.46 16.40
N ALA A 56 4.63 -8.11 16.47
CA ALA A 56 3.88 -8.00 17.72
C ALA A 56 3.38 -9.36 18.24
N ASP A 57 3.37 -10.39 17.41
CA ASP A 57 2.96 -11.73 17.79
C ASP A 57 3.98 -12.32 18.79
N PRO A 58 3.57 -12.65 20.03
CA PRO A 58 4.46 -13.29 20.98
C PRO A 58 4.81 -14.73 20.58
N ASP A 59 4.11 -15.34 19.63
CA ASP A 59 4.33 -16.70 19.17
C ASP A 59 5.37 -16.78 18.05
N TYR A 60 6.63 -16.55 18.42
CA TYR A 60 7.78 -16.67 17.51
C TYR A 60 8.81 -17.66 18.04
N VAL A 61 9.44 -18.39 17.12
CA VAL A 61 10.52 -19.34 17.43
C VAL A 61 11.86 -18.75 16.97
N VAL A 62 12.78 -18.53 17.90
CA VAL A 62 14.16 -18.14 17.58
C VAL A 62 14.95 -19.38 17.21
N CYS A 63 15.45 -19.41 15.97
CA CYS A 63 16.30 -20.49 15.48
C CYS A 63 17.74 -19.97 15.30
N ASN A 64 18.73 -20.69 15.83
CA ASN A 64 20.15 -20.34 15.72
C ASN A 64 20.84 -21.04 14.55
N SER A 65 20.14 -21.93 13.84
CA SER A 65 20.65 -22.60 12.65
C SER A 65 19.52 -22.92 11.66
N ALA A 66 19.90 -23.11 10.39
CA ALA A 66 18.96 -23.53 9.36
C ALA A 66 18.31 -24.89 9.66
N LYS A 67 19.01 -25.77 10.40
CA LYS A 67 18.48 -27.07 10.82
C LYS A 67 17.35 -26.91 11.85
N GLU A 68 17.56 -26.05 12.85
CA GLU A 68 16.54 -25.72 13.86
C GLU A 68 15.31 -25.08 13.21
N LEU A 69 15.51 -24.19 12.24
CA LEU A 69 14.41 -23.58 11.48
C LEU A 69 13.58 -24.63 10.73
N MET A 70 14.25 -25.55 10.02
CA MET A 70 13.54 -26.61 9.29
C MET A 70 12.80 -27.57 10.21
N GLU A 71 13.38 -27.92 11.36
CA GLU A 71 12.72 -28.76 12.36
C GLU A 71 11.50 -28.06 12.99
N ALA A 72 11.58 -26.75 13.24
CA ALA A 72 10.44 -25.97 13.74
C ALA A 72 9.29 -25.92 12.73
N ILE A 73 9.58 -25.73 11.43
CA ILE A 73 8.55 -25.73 10.37
C ILE A 73 7.90 -27.12 10.22
N LEU A 74 8.69 -28.18 10.25
CA LEU A 74 8.18 -29.56 10.03
C LEU A 74 7.35 -30.10 11.20
N ASN A 75 7.55 -29.55 12.40
CA ASN A 75 6.84 -29.96 13.62
C ASN A 75 5.90 -28.87 14.14
N ALA A 76 5.66 -27.81 13.37
CA ALA A 76 4.60 -26.86 13.69
C ALA A 76 3.26 -27.62 13.60
N ASP A 77 2.51 -27.66 14.69
CA ASP A 77 1.17 -28.25 14.68
C ASP A 77 0.28 -27.39 13.75
N ASP A 78 -0.30 -28.00 12.72
CA ASP A 78 -1.33 -27.37 11.87
C ASP A 78 -2.62 -27.27 12.72
N ASP A 79 -2.91 -26.11 13.30
CA ASP A 79 -4.22 -25.77 13.88
C ASP A 79 -5.28 -25.49 12.78
#